data_AF-A0A6P1EHR3-F1
#
_entry.id   AF-A0A6P1EHR3-F1
#
_cell.length_a   1.000
_cell.length_b   1.000
_cell.length_c   1.000
_cell.angle_alpha   90.00
_cell.angle_beta   90.00
_cell.angle_gamma   90.00
#
_symmetry.space_group_name_H-M   'P 1'
#
loop_
_entity.id
_entity.type
_entity.pdbx_description
1 polymer ?
#
loop_
_entity_poly.entity_id
_entity_poly.type
_entity_poly.pdbx_seq_one_letter_code
_entity_poly.pdbx_strand_id
1 'polypeptide(L)'
;MGRRRTHVIDVMATWPWYINVAAGALGFAALRMLAPQWHERVAGTPTALIAGIAAQAAVAWLWLGLCLLAAIVSWAGASRRRRLLDTRTGLESLSSNGWRDFERLVGEAYRRQGYTVEETGLGGADGGIDLVLRRDGKRTLVQCKQWRRQQVGVSVVREMYGLLAHHRADAVLIVSSGAFTRDAQNFIVGKPITLVAGEDLLGMIQKVQARGTAMPAARIEPELRESKPASERLTCKRCSAPTVERRNRRTGDVFMGCSRFPACRG
;
A
#
# COMPACT_ATOMS: atom_id res chain seq x y z
N MET A 1 13.49 -30.22 9.34
CA MET A 1 12.71 -30.31 8.07
C MET A 1 11.24 -30.50 8.42
N GLY A 2 10.43 -29.44 8.36
CA GLY A 2 8.98 -29.50 8.50
C GLY A 2 8.36 -28.77 7.32
N ARG A 3 7.93 -29.52 6.30
CA ARG A 3 7.28 -28.98 5.10
C ARG A 3 5.91 -28.44 5.51
N ARG A 4 5.82 -27.16 5.89
CA ARG A 4 4.54 -26.53 6.26
C ARG A 4 3.61 -26.60 5.05
N ARG A 5 2.50 -27.31 5.23
CA ARG A 5 1.38 -27.32 4.29
C ARG A 5 0.83 -25.90 4.27
N THR A 6 1.17 -25.12 3.24
CA THR A 6 0.48 -23.86 2.94
C THR A 6 -0.99 -24.22 2.73
N HIS A 7 -1.85 -23.86 3.68
CA HIS A 7 -3.28 -24.05 3.49
C HIS A 7 -3.69 -23.24 2.26
N VAL A 8 -4.54 -23.82 1.41
CA VAL A 8 -4.99 -23.22 0.14
C VAL A 8 -5.52 -21.79 0.34
N ILE A 9 -6.06 -21.54 1.54
CA ILE A 9 -6.58 -20.26 2.02
C ILE A 9 -5.48 -19.18 2.12
N ASP A 10 -4.28 -19.53 2.60
CA ASP A 10 -3.15 -18.58 2.71
C ASP A 10 -2.63 -18.19 1.33
N VAL A 11 -2.63 -19.12 0.39
CA VAL A 11 -2.25 -18.86 -1.01
C VAL A 11 -3.28 -17.96 -1.69
N MET A 12 -4.58 -18.24 -1.49
CA MET A 12 -5.67 -17.40 -2.02
C MET A 12 -5.67 -15.98 -1.44
N ALA A 13 -5.23 -15.81 -0.20
CA ALA A 13 -5.12 -14.49 0.44
C ALA A 13 -3.97 -13.64 -0.11
N THR A 14 -2.98 -14.24 -0.79
CA THR A 14 -1.89 -13.49 -1.45
C THR A 14 -2.24 -13.01 -2.86
N TRP A 15 -3.32 -13.53 -3.45
CA TRP A 15 -3.71 -13.17 -4.81
C TRP A 15 -4.39 -11.79 -4.86
N PRO A 16 -4.21 -11.03 -5.95
CA PRO A 16 -4.95 -9.81 -6.18
C PRO A 16 -6.46 -10.05 -6.09
N TRP A 17 -7.18 -9.15 -5.40
CA TRP A 17 -8.61 -9.30 -5.10
C TRP A 17 -9.48 -9.59 -6.34
N TYR A 18 -9.12 -9.05 -7.51
CA TYR A 18 -9.84 -9.27 -8.77
C TYR A 18 -9.75 -10.73 -9.26
N ILE A 19 -8.68 -11.46 -8.93
CA ILE A 19 -8.53 -12.87 -9.28
C ILE A 19 -9.50 -13.72 -8.47
N ASN A 20 -9.67 -13.41 -7.17
CA ASN A 20 -10.64 -14.10 -6.33
C ASN A 20 -12.09 -13.85 -6.78
N VAL A 21 -12.39 -12.63 -7.24
CA VAL A 21 -13.70 -12.29 -7.83
C VAL A 21 -13.92 -13.05 -9.14
N ALA A 22 -12.93 -13.07 -10.03
CA ALA A 22 -13.01 -13.80 -11.30
C ALA A 22 -13.16 -15.32 -11.08
N ALA A 23 -12.40 -15.91 -10.15
CA ALA A 23 -12.50 -17.32 -9.79
C ALA A 23 -13.87 -17.67 -9.19
N GLY A 24 -14.43 -16.79 -8.36
CA GLY A 24 -15.80 -16.94 -7.84
C GLY A 24 -16.85 -16.91 -8.94
N ALA A 25 -16.76 -15.96 -9.88
CA ALA A 25 -17.69 -15.85 -11.01
C ALA A 25 -17.61 -17.04 -11.97
N LEU A 26 -16.39 -17.47 -12.31
CA LEU A 26 -16.16 -18.64 -13.17
C LEU A 26 -16.62 -19.94 -12.49
N GLY A 27 -16.33 -20.12 -11.20
CA GLY A 27 -16.79 -21.26 -10.43
C GLY A 27 -18.32 -21.33 -10.30
N PHE A 28 -18.97 -20.18 -10.08
CA PHE A 28 -20.43 -20.09 -10.04
C PHE A 28 -21.07 -20.47 -11.38
N ALA A 29 -20.54 -19.94 -12.49
CA ALA A 29 -21.02 -20.27 -13.83
C ALA A 29 -20.83 -21.77 -14.14
N ALA A 30 -19.66 -22.33 -13.81
CA ALA A 30 -19.36 -23.74 -13.99
C ALA A 30 -20.31 -24.63 -13.17
N LEU A 31 -20.51 -24.34 -11.88
CA LEU A 31 -21.44 -25.11 -11.04
C LEU A 31 -22.88 -25.02 -11.55
N ARG A 32 -23.31 -23.86 -12.06
CA ARG A 32 -24.70 -23.70 -12.52
C ARG A 32 -24.98 -24.31 -13.89
N MET A 33 -23.98 -24.33 -14.79
CA MET A 33 -24.15 -24.82 -16.16
C MET A 33 -23.74 -26.29 -16.33
N LEU A 34 -22.70 -26.73 -15.61
CA LEU A 34 -22.09 -28.05 -15.83
C LEU A 34 -22.53 -29.09 -14.79
N ALA A 35 -22.84 -28.69 -13.56
CA ALA A 35 -23.22 -29.65 -12.52
C ALA A 35 -24.55 -30.39 -12.80
N PRO A 36 -25.61 -29.75 -13.36
CA PRO A 36 -26.82 -30.47 -13.74
C PRO A 36 -26.55 -31.51 -14.84
N GLN A 37 -25.76 -31.14 -15.85
CA GLN A 37 -25.36 -32.04 -16.95
C GLN A 37 -24.47 -33.18 -16.47
N TRP A 38 -23.63 -32.92 -15.47
CA TRP A 38 -22.79 -33.94 -14.84
C TRP A 38 -23.62 -34.91 -13.99
N HIS A 39 -24.61 -34.41 -13.25
CA HIS A 39 -25.52 -35.23 -12.47
C HIS A 39 -26.28 -36.23 -13.33
N GLU A 40 -26.78 -35.79 -14.50
CA GLU A 40 -27.46 -36.67 -15.47
C GLU A 40 -26.52 -37.76 -16.02
N ARG A 41 -25.24 -37.47 -16.23
CA ARG A 41 -24.25 -38.43 -16.78
C ARG A 41 -23.78 -39.48 -15.78
N VAL A 42 -23.87 -39.17 -14.48
CA VAL A 42 -23.29 -39.95 -13.39
C VAL A 42 -24.37 -40.69 -12.60
N ALA A 43 -25.65 -40.50 -12.97
CA ALA A 43 -26.80 -41.21 -12.41
C ALA A 43 -26.58 -42.73 -12.43
N GLY A 44 -26.65 -43.35 -11.25
CA GLY A 44 -26.44 -44.80 -11.07
C GLY A 44 -25.02 -45.22 -10.65
N THR A 45 -24.05 -44.31 -10.56
CA THR A 45 -22.70 -44.58 -10.03
C THR A 45 -22.56 -44.06 -8.58
N PRO A 46 -21.59 -44.55 -7.79
CA PRO A 46 -21.39 -44.07 -6.42
C PRO A 46 -21.07 -42.57 -6.30
N THR A 47 -20.65 -41.91 -7.38
CA THR A 47 -20.39 -40.46 -7.42
C THR A 47 -21.64 -39.60 -7.66
N ALA A 48 -22.80 -40.21 -7.92
CA ALA A 48 -24.07 -39.51 -8.18
C ALA A 48 -24.53 -38.60 -7.02
N LEU A 49 -24.24 -39.01 -5.77
CA LEU A 49 -24.53 -38.22 -4.56
C LEU A 49 -23.77 -36.89 -4.55
N ILE A 50 -22.47 -36.92 -4.89
CA ILE A 50 -21.62 -35.72 -4.95
C ILE A 50 -22.09 -34.80 -6.08
N ALA A 51 -22.45 -35.39 -7.23
CA ALA A 51 -22.99 -34.64 -8.37
C ALA A 51 -24.33 -33.97 -8.07
N GLY A 52 -25.22 -34.64 -7.35
CA GLY A 52 -26.50 -34.07 -6.92
C GLY A 52 -26.32 -32.90 -5.96
N ILE A 53 -25.40 -33.01 -5.00
CA ILE A 53 -25.06 -31.92 -4.07
C ILE A 53 -24.47 -30.73 -4.83
N ALA A 54 -23.52 -30.97 -5.73
CA ALA A 54 -22.90 -29.91 -6.54
C ALA A 54 -23.89 -29.21 -7.49
N ALA A 55 -24.93 -29.91 -7.96
CA ALA A 55 -25.99 -29.36 -8.80
C ALA A 55 -26.99 -28.48 -8.03
N GLN A 56 -26.98 -28.50 -6.69
CA GLN A 56 -27.84 -27.62 -5.91
C GLN A 56 -27.40 -26.17 -6.03
N ALA A 57 -28.35 -25.28 -6.32
CA ALA A 57 -28.11 -23.84 -6.44
C ALA A 57 -27.45 -23.25 -5.18
N ALA A 58 -27.74 -23.79 -3.99
CA ALA A 58 -27.15 -23.37 -2.72
C ALA A 58 -25.62 -23.54 -2.70
N VAL A 59 -25.07 -24.59 -3.31
CA VAL A 59 -23.62 -24.83 -3.35
C VAL A 59 -22.91 -23.80 -4.22
N ALA A 60 -23.51 -23.39 -5.33
CA ALA A 60 -22.98 -22.31 -6.17
C ALA A 60 -22.95 -20.98 -5.42
N TRP A 61 -24.01 -20.64 -4.67
CA TRP A 61 -24.05 -19.45 -3.83
C TRP A 61 -23.06 -19.49 -2.67
N LEU A 62 -22.87 -20.64 -2.02
CA LEU A 62 -21.87 -20.83 -0.97
C LEU A 62 -20.44 -20.68 -1.50
N TRP A 63 -20.14 -21.23 -2.68
CA TRP A 63 -18.85 -21.08 -3.35
C TRP A 63 -18.56 -19.62 -3.70
N LEU A 64 -19.53 -18.94 -4.33
CA LEU A 64 -19.42 -17.51 -4.66
C LEU A 64 -19.24 -16.66 -3.39
N GLY A 65 -20.01 -16.94 -2.35
CA GLY A 65 -19.91 -16.27 -1.06
C GLY A 65 -18.52 -16.44 -0.42
N LEU A 66 -17.96 -17.65 -0.44
CA LEU A 66 -16.62 -17.92 0.07
C LEU A 66 -15.53 -17.15 -0.70
N CYS A 67 -15.60 -17.14 -2.04
CA CYS A 67 -14.67 -16.39 -2.88
C CYS A 67 -14.77 -14.87 -2.67
N LEU A 68 -16.00 -14.34 -2.50
CA LEU A 68 -16.23 -12.92 -2.21
C LEU A 68 -15.70 -12.54 -0.82
N LEU A 69 -15.92 -13.38 0.20
CA LEU A 69 -15.35 -13.17 1.53
C LEU A 69 -13.81 -13.18 1.49
N ALA A 70 -13.19 -14.11 0.76
CA ALA A 70 -11.75 -14.13 0.56
C ALA A 70 -11.24 -12.87 -0.16
N ALA A 71 -11.97 -12.37 -1.16
CA ALA A 71 -11.66 -11.12 -1.85
C ALA A 71 -11.75 -9.91 -0.92
N ILE A 72 -12.77 -9.84 -0.04
CA ILE A 72 -12.93 -8.78 0.96
C ILE A 72 -11.78 -8.82 1.97
N VAL A 73 -11.38 -10.00 2.45
CA VAL A 73 -10.25 -10.15 3.39
C VAL A 73 -8.92 -9.74 2.75
N SER A 74 -8.67 -10.15 1.50
CA SER A 74 -7.49 -9.73 0.73
C SER A 74 -7.48 -8.21 0.51
N TRP A 75 -8.62 -7.63 0.12
CA TRP A 75 -8.77 -6.19 -0.08
C TRP A 75 -8.60 -5.39 1.23
N ALA A 76 -9.20 -5.85 2.34
CA ALA A 76 -9.07 -5.22 3.65
C ALA A 76 -7.62 -5.29 4.15
N GLY A 77 -6.93 -6.40 3.94
CA GLY A 77 -5.49 -6.55 4.22
C GLY A 77 -4.64 -5.58 3.41
N ALA A 78 -4.87 -5.50 2.09
CA ALA A 78 -4.16 -4.58 1.20
C ALA A 78 -4.44 -3.11 1.55
N SER A 79 -5.69 -2.77 1.88
CA SER A 79 -6.11 -1.40 2.25
C SER A 79 -5.55 -0.98 3.61
N ARG A 80 -5.53 -1.87 4.61
CA ARG A 80 -4.86 -1.63 5.89
C ARG A 80 -3.35 -1.40 5.70
N ARG A 81 -2.68 -2.23 4.89
CA ARG A 81 -1.25 -2.06 4.56
C ARG A 81 -0.96 -0.71 3.91
N ARG A 82 -1.81 -0.28 2.96
CA ARG A 82 -1.69 1.04 2.31
C ARG A 82 -1.91 2.20 3.29
N ARG A 83 -2.95 2.13 4.12
CA ARG A 83 -3.24 3.17 5.14
C ARG A 83 -2.15 3.32 6.20
N LEU A 84 -1.46 2.23 6.55
CA LEU A 84 -0.32 2.28 7.48
C LEU A 84 0.85 3.06 6.91
N LEU A 85 1.09 2.98 5.60
CA LEU A 85 2.10 3.81 4.94
C LEU A 85 1.63 5.26 4.86
N ASP A 86 0.43 5.52 4.34
CA ASP A 86 0.04 6.90 3.97
C ASP A 86 -0.18 7.83 5.18
N THR A 87 -0.36 7.28 6.40
CA THR A 87 -0.55 8.07 7.63
C THR A 87 0.76 8.41 8.36
N ARG A 88 1.91 7.83 7.99
CA ARG A 88 3.14 7.88 8.81
C ARG A 88 4.22 8.74 8.17
N THR A 89 4.47 9.91 8.76
CA THR A 89 5.45 10.90 8.28
C THR A 89 6.69 11.05 9.18
N GLY A 90 6.82 10.32 10.29
CA GLY A 90 7.95 10.46 11.23
C GLY A 90 8.54 9.15 11.79
N LEU A 91 9.86 9.15 12.04
CA LEU A 91 10.64 8.04 12.65
C LEU A 91 10.03 7.53 13.94
N GLU A 92 9.50 8.45 14.76
CA GLU A 92 8.87 8.11 16.04
C GLU A 92 7.61 7.26 15.85
N SER A 93 6.80 7.53 14.81
CA SER A 93 5.61 6.72 14.49
C SER A 93 5.96 5.35 13.92
N LEU A 94 7.08 5.25 13.18
CA LEU A 94 7.59 3.98 12.65
C LEU A 94 8.06 3.04 13.76
N SER A 95 8.52 3.62 14.86
CA SER A 95 9.19 2.90 15.94
C SER A 95 8.35 2.78 17.23
N SER A 96 7.18 3.41 17.30
CA SER A 96 6.23 3.29 18.42
C SER A 96 5.26 2.13 18.27
N ASN A 97 5.05 1.66 17.04
CA ASN A 97 4.22 0.51 16.74
C ASN A 97 5.07 -0.77 16.77
N GLY A 98 4.50 -1.89 17.20
CA GLY A 98 5.26 -3.12 17.43
C GLY A 98 6.06 -3.60 16.21
N TRP A 99 7.09 -4.41 16.46
CA TRP A 99 8.04 -4.93 15.46
C TRP A 99 7.40 -5.47 14.18
N ARG A 100 6.23 -6.10 14.28
CA ARG A 100 5.46 -6.62 13.13
C ARG A 100 4.97 -5.54 12.17
N ASP A 101 4.57 -4.39 12.70
CA ASP A 101 4.10 -3.28 11.86
C ASP A 101 5.27 -2.64 11.12
N PHE A 102 6.47 -2.62 11.73
CA PHE A 102 7.68 -2.14 11.09
C PHE A 102 8.07 -3.04 9.91
N GLU A 103 8.09 -4.36 10.09
CA GLU A 103 8.36 -5.32 9.00
C GLU A 103 7.36 -5.18 7.84
N ARG A 104 6.06 -5.09 8.16
CA ARG A 104 5.01 -4.90 7.15
C ARG A 104 5.20 -3.61 6.38
N LEU A 105 5.61 -2.56 7.06
CA LEU A 105 5.82 -1.25 6.46
C LEU A 105 7.02 -1.26 5.51
N VAL A 106 8.14 -1.85 5.92
CA VAL A 106 9.32 -2.07 5.07
C VAL A 106 8.94 -2.91 3.85
N GLY A 107 8.22 -4.02 4.05
CA GLY A 107 7.76 -4.89 2.98
C GLY A 107 6.88 -4.16 1.96
N GLU A 108 5.92 -3.35 2.41
CA GLU A 108 5.06 -2.58 1.52
C GLU A 108 5.83 -1.46 0.79
N ALA A 109 6.81 -0.82 1.44
CA ALA A 109 7.66 0.18 0.79
C ALA A 109 8.47 -0.40 -0.39
N TYR A 110 9.01 -1.62 -0.22
CA TYR A 110 9.68 -2.33 -1.32
C TYR A 110 8.70 -2.86 -2.36
N ARG A 111 7.50 -3.30 -1.95
CA ARG A 111 6.44 -3.72 -2.88
C ARG A 111 6.07 -2.59 -3.84
N ARG A 112 5.88 -1.36 -3.33
CA ARG A 112 5.60 -0.17 -4.16
C ARG A 112 6.78 0.25 -5.05
N GLN A 113 7.99 -0.24 -4.79
CA GLN A 113 9.17 -0.05 -5.67
C GLN A 113 9.30 -1.13 -6.75
N GLY A 114 8.33 -2.05 -6.84
CA GLY A 114 8.31 -3.13 -7.84
C GLY A 114 8.98 -4.43 -7.39
N TYR A 115 9.29 -4.59 -6.10
CA TYR A 115 9.77 -5.87 -5.57
C TYR A 115 8.61 -6.80 -5.24
N THR A 116 8.78 -8.09 -5.51
CA THR A 116 7.93 -9.13 -4.93
C THR A 116 8.41 -9.40 -3.51
N VAL A 117 7.52 -9.31 -2.52
CA VAL A 117 7.87 -9.44 -1.10
C VAL A 117 7.16 -10.65 -0.50
N GLU A 118 7.94 -11.60 0.01
CA GLU A 118 7.51 -12.73 0.81
C GLU A 118 7.79 -12.44 2.29
N GLU A 119 6.75 -12.39 3.14
CA GLU A 119 6.88 -12.17 4.59
C GLU A 119 7.19 -13.52 5.28
N THR A 120 8.42 -13.69 5.76
CA THR A 120 8.86 -14.89 6.50
C THR A 120 8.73 -14.72 8.02
N GLY A 121 8.69 -13.48 8.50
CA GLY A 121 8.65 -13.05 9.91
C GLY A 121 7.37 -13.32 10.72
N LEU A 122 6.57 -14.35 10.38
CA LEU A 122 5.43 -14.79 11.21
C LEU A 122 5.86 -15.80 12.31
N GLY A 123 7.06 -15.64 12.87
CA GLY A 123 7.57 -16.46 13.98
C GLY A 123 8.20 -17.79 13.58
N GLY A 124 8.84 -17.86 12.40
CA GLY A 124 9.60 -19.04 11.96
C GLY A 124 11.02 -19.09 12.54
N ALA A 125 11.57 -20.30 12.67
CA ALA A 125 12.93 -20.59 13.13
C ALA A 125 14.04 -20.22 12.10
N ASP A 126 13.78 -19.23 11.25
CA ASP A 126 14.59 -18.92 10.06
C ASP A 126 15.75 -17.96 10.36
N GLY A 127 16.34 -18.05 11.55
CA GLY A 127 17.60 -17.37 11.89
C GLY A 127 17.57 -15.85 11.79
N GLY A 128 16.40 -15.22 11.87
CA GLY A 128 16.25 -13.76 11.84
C GLY A 128 16.02 -13.14 10.45
N ILE A 129 15.55 -13.91 9.46
CA ILE A 129 15.07 -13.36 8.18
C ILE A 129 13.59 -12.97 8.31
N ASP A 130 13.30 -11.68 8.19
CA ASP A 130 11.95 -11.16 8.36
C ASP A 130 11.20 -11.06 7.03
N LEU A 131 11.90 -10.70 5.94
CA LEU A 131 11.34 -10.63 4.58
C LEU A 131 12.31 -11.24 3.56
N VAL A 132 11.75 -11.76 2.47
CA VAL A 132 12.48 -12.16 1.26
C VAL A 132 11.97 -11.35 0.08
N LEU A 133 12.85 -10.55 -0.52
CA LEU A 133 12.55 -9.76 -1.71
C LEU A 133 13.00 -10.48 -2.97
N ARG A 134 12.22 -10.37 -4.04
CA ARG A 134 12.58 -10.83 -5.38
C ARG A 134 12.35 -9.74 -6.41
N ARG A 135 13.34 -9.50 -7.25
CA ARG A 135 13.25 -8.58 -8.38
C ARG A 135 14.31 -8.94 -9.43
N ASP A 136 13.92 -8.92 -10.70
CA ASP A 136 14.82 -9.16 -11.83
C ASP A 136 15.61 -10.48 -11.69
N GLY A 137 14.95 -11.53 -11.19
CA GLY A 137 15.57 -12.85 -10.95
C GLY A 137 16.49 -12.93 -9.72
N LYS A 138 16.75 -11.81 -9.04
CA LYS A 138 17.58 -11.74 -7.84
C LYS A 138 16.77 -11.93 -6.58
N ARG A 139 17.30 -12.68 -5.63
CA ARG A 139 16.74 -12.92 -4.30
C ARG A 139 17.53 -12.17 -3.24
N THR A 140 16.85 -11.31 -2.48
CA THR A 140 17.46 -10.54 -1.39
C THR A 140 16.81 -10.92 -0.05
N LEU A 141 17.63 -11.26 0.94
CA LEU A 141 17.15 -11.51 2.31
C LEU A 141 17.10 -10.20 3.08
N VAL A 142 16.06 -9.99 3.88
CA VAL A 142 15.89 -8.77 4.66
C VAL A 142 15.73 -9.11 6.13
N GLN A 143 16.46 -8.39 6.97
CA GLN A 143 16.26 -8.37 8.40
C GLN A 143 15.93 -6.96 8.88
N CYS A 144 14.88 -6.86 9.68
CA CYS A 144 14.35 -5.64 10.25
C CYS A 144 14.67 -5.60 11.75
N LYS A 145 15.49 -4.63 12.18
CA LYS A 145 15.80 -4.41 13.61
C LYS A 145 15.21 -3.08 14.06
N GLN A 146 14.20 -3.14 14.91
CA GLN A 146 13.60 -1.95 15.53
C GLN A 146 14.39 -1.55 16.78
N TRP A 147 15.62 -1.06 16.61
CA TRP A 147 16.42 -0.51 17.70
C TRP A 147 16.43 1.01 17.65
N ARG A 148 15.84 1.66 18.66
CA ARG A 148 15.73 3.13 18.74
C ARG A 148 17.00 3.80 19.26
N ARG A 149 17.59 3.24 20.32
CA ARG A 149 18.74 3.82 21.03
C ARG A 149 20.03 3.01 20.89
N GLN A 150 19.93 1.81 20.33
CA GLN A 150 21.05 0.88 20.21
C GLN A 150 21.49 0.78 18.76
N GLN A 151 22.81 0.88 18.54
CA GLN A 151 23.38 0.70 17.22
C GLN A 151 23.41 -0.77 16.84
N VAL A 152 23.15 -1.08 15.58
CA VAL A 152 23.27 -2.44 15.06
C VAL A 152 24.76 -2.76 14.89
N GLY A 153 25.22 -3.76 15.64
CA GLY A 153 26.60 -4.22 15.64
C GLY A 153 26.95 -5.14 14.48
N VAL A 154 28.26 -5.33 14.27
CA VAL A 154 28.80 -6.17 13.18
C VAL A 154 28.43 -7.65 13.29
N SER A 155 28.09 -8.14 14.49
CA SER A 155 27.67 -9.53 14.71
C SER A 155 26.43 -9.89 13.88
N VAL A 156 25.42 -9.02 13.89
CA VAL A 156 24.18 -9.18 13.11
C VAL A 156 24.48 -9.21 11.61
N VAL A 157 25.37 -8.33 11.15
CA VAL A 157 25.77 -8.25 9.74
C VAL A 157 26.49 -9.52 9.29
N ARG A 158 27.36 -10.07 10.15
CA ARG A 158 28.08 -11.34 9.89
C ARG A 158 27.14 -12.54 9.86
N GLU A 159 26.17 -12.59 10.78
CA GLU A 159 25.16 -13.63 10.83
C GLU A 159 24.35 -13.66 9.53
N MET A 160 23.82 -12.50 9.12
CA MET A 160 23.06 -12.38 7.88
C MET A 160 23.90 -12.71 6.64
N TYR A 161 25.19 -12.36 6.63
CA TYR A 161 26.10 -12.77 5.57
C TYR A 161 26.30 -14.29 5.49
N GLY A 162 26.27 -14.99 6.63
CA GLY A 162 26.29 -16.46 6.66
C GLY A 162 25.04 -17.10 6.03
N LEU A 163 23.89 -16.45 6.16
CA LEU A 163 22.61 -16.92 5.60
C LEU A 163 22.54 -16.83 4.07
N LEU A 164 23.39 -16.00 3.46
CA LEU A 164 23.46 -15.77 2.02
C LEU A 164 23.70 -17.07 1.25
N ALA A 165 24.69 -17.86 1.69
CA ALA A 165 25.01 -19.17 1.11
C ALA A 165 23.93 -20.23 1.42
N HIS A 166 23.41 -20.24 2.66
CA HIS A 166 22.42 -21.22 3.09
C HIS A 166 21.11 -21.10 2.29
N HIS A 167 20.64 -19.87 2.05
CA HIS A 167 19.39 -19.63 1.33
C HIS A 167 19.57 -19.36 -0.17
N ARG A 168 20.80 -19.48 -0.72
CA ARG A 168 21.12 -19.16 -2.11
C ARG A 168 20.55 -17.79 -2.52
N ALA A 169 20.78 -16.80 -1.68
CA ALA A 169 20.40 -15.42 -1.98
C ALA A 169 21.52 -14.73 -2.76
N ASP A 170 21.19 -13.66 -3.46
CA ASP A 170 22.16 -12.84 -4.20
C ASP A 170 22.65 -11.65 -3.35
N ALA A 171 21.83 -11.21 -2.40
CA ALA A 171 22.14 -10.08 -1.53
C ALA A 171 21.44 -10.17 -0.18
N VAL A 172 21.95 -9.39 0.77
CA VAL A 172 21.37 -9.17 2.10
C VAL A 172 21.08 -7.69 2.28
N LEU A 173 19.94 -7.40 2.89
CA LEU A 173 19.50 -6.07 3.27
C LEU A 173 19.23 -6.06 4.78
N ILE A 174 19.82 -5.14 5.51
CA ILE A 174 19.56 -4.97 6.95
C ILE A 174 18.96 -3.59 7.15
N VAL A 175 17.72 -3.57 7.62
CA VAL A 175 16.95 -2.34 7.83
C VAL A 175 16.85 -2.10 9.33
N SER A 176 17.28 -0.92 9.78
CA SER A 176 17.21 -0.53 11.19
C SER A 176 16.49 0.79 11.35
N SER A 177 15.73 0.94 12.44
CA SER A 177 15.21 2.26 12.86
C SER A 177 16.30 3.16 13.46
N GLY A 178 17.43 2.57 13.88
CA GLY A 178 18.57 3.26 14.47
C GLY A 178 19.79 3.28 13.55
N ALA A 179 20.95 3.62 14.10
CA ALA A 179 22.22 3.67 13.37
C ALA A 179 22.97 2.32 13.37
N PHE A 180 23.96 2.19 12.48
CA PHE A 180 24.87 1.05 12.42
C PHE A 180 26.25 1.43 12.96
N THR A 181 26.94 0.51 13.63
CA THR A 181 28.30 0.76 14.11
C THR A 181 29.28 0.93 12.95
N ARG A 182 30.42 1.61 13.18
CA ARG A 182 31.48 1.75 12.17
C ARG A 182 32.00 0.41 11.69
N ASP A 183 32.13 -0.57 12.58
CA ASP A 183 32.57 -1.92 12.22
C ASP A 183 31.58 -2.62 11.28
N ALA A 184 30.27 -2.41 11.48
CA ALA A 184 29.25 -2.92 10.58
C ALA A 184 29.37 -2.29 9.18
N GLN A 185 29.58 -0.97 9.12
CA GLN A 185 29.77 -0.25 7.86
C GLN A 185 31.06 -0.68 7.12
N ASN A 186 32.15 -0.89 7.86
CA ASN A 186 33.41 -1.36 7.27
C ASN A 186 33.29 -2.82 6.77
N PHE A 187 32.53 -3.66 7.47
CA PHE A 187 32.39 -5.07 7.11
C PHE A 187 31.65 -5.29 5.78
N ILE A 188 30.72 -4.40 5.42
CA ILE A 188 29.94 -4.54 4.18
C ILE A 188 30.73 -4.17 2.91
N VAL A 189 31.89 -3.52 3.03
CA VAL A 189 32.69 -3.07 1.89
C VAL A 189 33.09 -4.28 1.03
N GLY A 190 32.70 -4.25 -0.25
CA GLY A 190 32.95 -5.34 -1.20
C GLY A 190 32.08 -6.58 -1.01
N LYS A 191 31.03 -6.53 -0.19
CA LYS A 191 30.08 -7.62 0.02
C LYS A 191 28.70 -7.26 -0.54
N PRO A 192 27.88 -8.23 -0.96
CA PRO A 192 26.50 -8.01 -1.38
C PRO A 192 25.57 -7.76 -0.17
N ILE A 193 25.92 -6.80 0.67
CA ILE A 193 25.18 -6.42 1.88
C ILE A 193 24.86 -4.92 1.79
N THR A 194 23.60 -4.57 2.00
CA THR A 194 23.14 -3.18 2.07
C THR A 194 22.59 -2.90 3.46
N LEU A 195 23.01 -1.79 4.06
CA LEU A 195 22.49 -1.30 5.33
C LEU A 195 21.57 -0.11 5.04
N VAL A 196 20.38 -0.12 5.62
CA VAL A 196 19.40 0.98 5.50
C VAL A 196 19.12 1.48 6.91
N ALA A 197 19.61 2.67 7.21
CA ALA A 197 19.37 3.33 8.49
C ALA A 197 17.98 3.95 8.53
N GLY A 198 17.54 4.36 9.72
CA GLY A 198 16.19 4.90 9.92
C GLY A 198 15.90 6.10 9.01
N GLU A 199 16.86 7.00 8.84
CA GLU A 199 16.74 8.18 7.98
C GLU A 199 16.60 7.83 6.49
N ASP A 200 17.39 6.87 6.01
CA ASP A 200 17.31 6.36 4.63
C ASP A 200 15.97 5.67 4.38
N LEU A 201 15.50 4.89 5.36
CA LEU A 201 14.20 4.23 5.32
C LEU A 201 13.07 5.27 5.24
N LEU A 202 13.13 6.33 6.05
CA LEU A 202 12.16 7.42 5.97
C LEU A 202 12.15 8.07 4.59
N GLY A 203 13.33 8.41 4.06
CA GLY A 203 13.44 9.01 2.73
C GLY A 203 12.87 8.10 1.65
N MET A 204 13.10 6.79 1.75
CA MET A 204 12.50 5.79 0.86
C MET A 204 10.98 5.78 0.96
N ILE A 205 10.43 5.73 2.18
CA ILE A 205 8.98 5.72 2.43
C ILE A 205 8.32 6.99 1.89
N GLN A 206 8.90 8.16 2.15
CA GLN A 206 8.37 9.44 1.67
C GLN A 206 8.36 9.51 0.14
N LYS A 207 9.42 9.06 -0.52
CA LYS A 207 9.48 8.97 -2.00
C LYS A 207 8.40 8.05 -2.56
N VAL A 208 8.17 6.92 -1.88
CA VAL A 208 7.16 5.94 -2.25
C VAL A 208 5.74 6.45 -1.99
N GLN A 209 5.52 7.21 -0.91
CA GLN A 209 4.26 7.89 -0.63
C GLN A 209 3.97 8.95 -1.70
N ALA A 210 4.94 9.80 -2.04
CA ALA A 210 4.81 10.82 -3.07
C ALA A 210 4.51 10.24 -4.46
N ARG A 211 5.02 9.03 -4.75
CA ARG A 211 4.68 8.28 -5.98
C ARG A 211 3.34 7.56 -5.88
N GLY A 212 2.94 7.10 -4.69
CA GLY A 212 1.67 6.45 -4.44
C GLY A 212 0.47 7.40 -4.45
N THR A 213 0.67 8.66 -4.06
CA THR A 213 -0.32 9.75 -4.21
C THR A 213 -0.44 10.23 -5.66
N ALA A 214 0.45 9.82 -6.56
CA ALA A 214 0.36 10.05 -8.00
C ALA A 214 -0.45 8.96 -8.75
N MET A 215 -1.20 8.12 -8.05
CA MET A 215 -2.39 7.47 -8.63
C MET A 215 -3.59 8.38 -8.35
N PRO A 216 -4.36 8.79 -9.39
CA PRO A 216 -5.58 9.54 -9.16
C PRO A 216 -6.54 8.59 -8.46
N ALA A 217 -6.59 8.68 -7.13
CA ALA A 217 -7.85 8.48 -6.46
C ALA A 217 -8.76 9.53 -7.09
N ALA A 218 -9.54 9.11 -8.09
CA ALA A 218 -10.83 9.69 -8.38
C ALA A 218 -11.67 9.47 -7.11
N ARG A 219 -11.31 10.18 -6.05
CA ARG A 219 -12.24 10.59 -5.04
C ARG A 219 -13.18 11.49 -5.84
N ILE A 220 -14.33 10.94 -6.19
CA ILE A 220 -15.51 11.75 -6.42
C ILE A 220 -15.82 12.33 -5.03
N GLU A 221 -15.01 13.31 -4.63
CA GLU A 221 -15.41 14.31 -3.68
C GLU A 221 -16.50 15.02 -4.45
N PRO A 222 -17.76 15.08 -3.97
CA PRO A 222 -18.69 16.00 -4.57
C PRO A 222 -18.04 17.36 -4.40
N GLU A 223 -17.51 17.90 -5.51
CA GLU A 223 -17.31 19.33 -5.62
C GLU A 223 -18.71 19.93 -5.43
N LEU A 224 -19.08 20.16 -4.17
CA LEU A 224 -19.73 21.40 -3.83
C LEU A 224 -18.79 22.46 -4.38
N ARG A 225 -19.07 22.85 -5.62
CA ARG A 225 -18.61 24.10 -6.20
C ARG A 225 -19.04 25.15 -5.19
N GLU A 226 -18.16 25.45 -4.24
CA GLU A 226 -18.02 26.80 -3.75
C GLU A 226 -17.59 27.60 -4.97
N SER A 227 -18.60 28.03 -5.73
CA SER A 227 -18.51 29.23 -6.53
C SER A 227 -18.13 30.33 -5.56
N LYS A 228 -16.84 30.50 -5.36
CA LYS A 228 -16.24 31.77 -4.96
C LYS A 228 -16.97 32.80 -5.82
N PRO A 229 -17.74 33.75 -5.25
CA PRO A 229 -18.41 34.74 -6.07
C PRO A 229 -17.31 35.37 -6.90
N ALA A 230 -17.48 35.32 -8.22
CA ALA A 230 -16.65 36.10 -9.11
C ALA A 230 -16.66 37.50 -8.51
N SER A 231 -15.48 37.99 -8.14
CA SER A 231 -15.28 39.42 -7.98
C SER A 231 -15.62 40.01 -9.35
N GLU A 232 -16.89 40.35 -9.52
CA GLU A 232 -17.31 41.29 -10.54
C GLU A 232 -16.44 42.51 -10.29
N ARG A 233 -15.48 42.72 -11.19
CA ARG A 233 -14.70 43.94 -11.21
C ARG A 233 -15.74 45.05 -11.39
N LEU A 234 -16.07 45.74 -10.30
CA LEU A 234 -17.00 46.85 -10.31
C LEU A 234 -16.42 47.91 -11.27
N THR A 235 -16.91 47.92 -12.50
CA THR A 235 -16.57 48.93 -13.50
C THR A 235 -17.57 50.07 -13.39
N CYS A 236 -17.09 51.29 -13.55
CA CYS A 236 -17.93 52.47 -13.59
C CYS A 236 -19.00 52.32 -14.68
N LYS A 237 -20.30 52.43 -14.34
CA LYS A 237 -21.41 52.32 -15.31
C LYS A 237 -21.43 53.42 -16.37
N ARG A 238 -20.60 54.46 -16.23
CA ARG A 238 -20.58 55.64 -17.10
C ARG A 238 -19.43 55.66 -18.10
N CYS A 239 -18.28 55.09 -17.75
CA CYS A 239 -17.10 55.09 -18.62
C CYS A 239 -16.36 53.74 -18.68
N SER A 240 -16.93 52.71 -18.04
CA SER A 240 -16.39 51.33 -17.96
C SER A 240 -14.98 51.20 -17.37
N ALA A 241 -14.41 52.30 -16.86
CA ALA A 241 -13.11 52.28 -16.18
C ALA A 241 -13.24 51.57 -14.81
N PRO A 242 -12.15 50.95 -14.31
CA PRO A 242 -12.18 50.28 -13.02
C PRO A 242 -12.50 51.28 -11.90
N THR A 243 -13.34 50.86 -10.96
CA THR A 243 -13.54 51.62 -9.71
C THR A 243 -12.37 51.33 -8.76
N VAL A 244 -11.95 52.38 -8.06
CA VAL A 244 -10.89 52.36 -7.06
C VAL A 244 -11.46 52.88 -5.75
N GLU A 245 -10.92 52.42 -4.64
CA GLU A 245 -11.31 52.87 -3.32
C GLU A 245 -10.92 54.35 -3.12
N ARG A 246 -11.86 55.18 -2.67
CA ARG A 246 -11.65 56.60 -2.38
C ARG A 246 -12.28 56.94 -1.03
N ARG A 247 -11.78 58.00 -0.40
CA ARG A 247 -12.24 58.46 0.91
C ARG A 247 -12.86 59.86 0.80
N ASN A 248 -14.04 60.05 1.38
CA ASN A 248 -14.66 61.37 1.50
C ASN A 248 -13.89 62.19 2.54
N ARG A 249 -13.36 63.35 2.13
CA ARG A 249 -12.53 64.21 2.98
C ARG A 249 -13.30 64.86 4.14
N ARG A 250 -14.64 64.94 4.06
CA ARG A 250 -15.49 65.60 5.06
C ARG A 250 -16.10 64.63 6.06
N THR A 251 -16.49 63.43 5.64
CA THR A 251 -17.13 62.43 6.49
C THR A 251 -16.22 61.25 6.87
N GLY A 252 -15.10 61.08 6.16
CA GLY A 252 -14.15 59.99 6.41
C GLY A 252 -14.54 58.64 5.79
N ASP A 253 -15.74 58.55 5.21
CA ASP A 253 -16.27 57.33 4.62
C ASP A 253 -15.49 56.88 3.39
N VAL A 254 -15.32 55.57 3.28
CA VAL A 254 -14.63 54.91 2.18
C VAL A 254 -15.67 54.38 1.20
N PHE A 255 -15.53 54.72 -0.08
CA PHE A 255 -16.43 54.29 -1.15
C PHE A 255 -15.66 53.99 -2.45
N MET A 256 -16.22 53.10 -3.27
CA MET A 256 -15.66 52.81 -4.59
C MET A 256 -16.06 53.91 -5.58
N GLY A 257 -15.08 54.59 -6.17
CA GLY A 257 -15.31 55.64 -7.17
C GLY A 257 -14.50 55.39 -8.44
N CYS A 258 -14.90 55.97 -9.57
CA CYS A 258 -14.16 55.78 -10.80
C CYS A 258 -12.72 56.33 -10.73
N SER A 259 -11.80 55.57 -11.30
CA SER A 259 -10.38 55.96 -11.48
C SER A 259 -10.20 57.24 -12.30
N ARG A 260 -11.16 57.61 -13.16
CA ARG A 260 -11.12 58.81 -14.02
C ARG A 260 -11.74 60.06 -13.39
N PHE A 261 -12.06 60.06 -12.10
CA PHE A 261 -12.49 61.30 -11.42
C PHE A 261 -11.35 62.34 -11.44
N PRO A 262 -11.60 63.64 -11.74
CA PRO A 262 -12.90 64.34 -11.80
C PRO A 262 -13.57 64.36 -13.19
N ALA A 263 -12.91 63.84 -14.23
CA ALA A 263 -13.45 63.82 -15.60
C ALA A 263 -14.68 62.90 -15.74
N CYS A 264 -14.76 61.83 -14.93
CA CYS A 264 -15.96 61.01 -14.76
C CYS A 264 -16.46 61.10 -13.31
N ARG A 265 -17.72 61.51 -13.12
CA ARG A 265 -18.38 61.64 -11.80
C ARG A 265 -19.31 60.47 -11.43
N GLY A 266 -19.17 59.33 -12.12
CA GLY A 266 -19.69 58.04 -11.68
C GLY A 266 -18.53 57.09 -11.55
#